data_AF-A0A849DTJ9-F1
#
_entry.id   AF-A0A849DTJ9-F1
#
_cell.length_a   1.000
_cell.length_b   1.000
_cell.length_c   1.000
_cell.angle_alpha   90.00
_cell.angle_beta   90.00
_cell.angle_gamma   90.00
#
_symmetry.space_group_name_H-M   'P 1'
#
loop_
_entity.id
_entity.type
_entity.pdbx_description
1 polymer ?
#
loop_
_entity_poly.entity_id
_entity_poly.type
_entity_poly.pdbx_seq_one_letter_code
_entity_poly.pdbx_strand_id
1 'polypeptide(L)'
;MSSRVSPTEQIHAEIDALFTSGRDLVEVLESVARLGARLIMQHAREAEVEAFLGRARYRRRAEKPEARVGSRNEFCPLSRLGRTRFRHSRVHRHDPGL
;
A
#
# COMPACT_ATOMS: atom_id res chain seq x y z
N MET A 1 -19.24 -1.43 -7.36
CA MET A 1 -17.93 -2.11 -7.32
C MET A 1 -16.91 -1.07 -6.89
N SER A 2 -16.31 -1.20 -5.69
CA SER A 2 -15.25 -0.26 -5.25
C SER A 2 -14.09 -0.36 -6.22
N SER A 3 -13.69 0.77 -6.83
CA SER A 3 -12.54 0.79 -7.72
C SER A 3 -11.31 0.35 -6.93
N ARG A 4 -10.52 -0.56 -7.51
CA ARG A 4 -9.32 -1.09 -6.88
C ARG A 4 -8.20 -0.07 -7.00
N VAL A 5 -8.27 0.98 -6.18
CA VAL A 5 -7.31 2.09 -6.17
C VAL A 5 -6.16 1.75 -5.23
N SER A 6 -4.93 1.84 -5.73
CA SER A 6 -3.72 1.75 -4.91
C SER A 6 -3.63 2.93 -3.92
N PRO A 7 -3.01 2.77 -2.74
CA PRO A 7 -2.70 3.88 -1.84
C PRO A 7 -1.95 5.02 -2.53
N THR A 8 -1.06 4.72 -3.49
CA THR A 8 -0.39 5.74 -4.31
C THR A 8 -1.41 6.59 -5.10
N GLU A 9 -2.31 5.93 -5.82
CA GLU A 9 -3.39 6.62 -6.57
C GLU A 9 -4.35 7.36 -5.63
N GLN A 10 -4.62 6.85 -4.42
CA GLN A 10 -5.42 7.55 -3.41
C GLN A 10 -4.74 8.85 -2.98
N ILE A 11 -3.43 8.83 -2.74
CA ILE A 11 -2.68 10.05 -2.35
C ILE A 11 -2.64 11.05 -3.51
N HIS A 12 -2.52 10.62 -4.76
CA HIS A 12 -2.63 11.52 -5.91
C HIS A 12 -4.00 12.20 -5.97
N ALA A 13 -5.09 11.44 -5.80
CA ALA A 13 -6.43 12.01 -5.76
C ALA A 13 -6.63 12.99 -4.58
N GLU A 14 -6.03 12.70 -3.41
CA GLU A 14 -6.01 13.64 -2.28
C GLU A 14 -5.27 14.95 -2.63
N ILE A 15 -4.13 14.87 -3.34
CA ILE A 15 -3.38 16.04 -3.81
C ILE A 15 -4.19 16.85 -4.82
N ASP A 16 -4.78 16.20 -5.82
CA ASP A 16 -5.59 16.87 -6.85
C ASP A 16 -6.77 17.62 -6.22
N ALA A 17 -7.43 17.01 -5.24
CA ALA A 17 -8.55 17.63 -4.52
C ALA A 17 -8.14 18.92 -3.81
N LEU A 18 -6.92 19.02 -3.27
CA LEU A 18 -6.41 20.25 -2.63
C LEU A 18 -6.31 21.41 -3.61
N PHE A 19 -5.88 21.16 -4.85
CA PHE A 19 -5.79 22.22 -5.86
C PHE A 19 -7.16 22.71 -6.33
N THR A 20 -8.21 21.90 -6.16
CA THR A 20 -9.59 22.28 -6.48
C THR A 20 -10.39 22.85 -5.31
N SER A 21 -9.82 22.88 -4.09
CA SER A 21 -10.58 23.18 -2.87
C SER A 21 -10.82 24.66 -2.59
N GLY A 22 -10.23 25.57 -3.38
CA GLY A 22 -10.37 27.03 -3.20
C GLY A 22 -9.81 27.59 -1.89
N ARG A 23 -8.93 26.84 -1.21
CA ARG A 23 -8.25 27.27 0.02
C ARG A 23 -7.10 28.21 -0.28
N ASP A 24 -6.57 28.86 0.77
CA ASP A 24 -5.37 29.67 0.66
C ASP A 24 -4.18 28.86 0.10
N LEU A 25 -3.39 29.51 -0.76
CA LEU A 25 -2.28 28.86 -1.47
C LEU A 25 -1.22 28.32 -0.51
N VAL A 26 -0.88 29.06 0.54
CA VAL A 26 0.15 28.64 1.50
C VAL A 26 -0.31 27.38 2.23
N GLU A 27 -1.57 27.36 2.69
CA GLU A 27 -2.16 26.18 3.33
C GLU A 27 -2.22 24.96 2.40
N VAL A 28 -2.54 25.17 1.11
CA VAL A 28 -2.51 24.13 0.08
C VAL A 28 -1.09 23.57 -0.07
N LEU A 29 -0.08 24.43 -0.21
CA LEU A 29 1.31 24.00 -0.38
C LEU A 29 1.82 23.20 0.83
N GLU A 30 1.49 23.61 2.06
CA GLU A 30 1.82 22.85 3.27
C GLU A 30 1.17 21.45 3.27
N SER A 31 -0.09 21.37 2.85
CA SER A 31 -0.82 20.10 2.77
C SER A 31 -0.24 19.18 1.68
N VAL A 32 0.12 19.76 0.53
CA VAL A 32 0.78 19.04 -0.57
C VAL A 32 2.15 18.53 -0.13
N ALA A 33 2.95 19.32 0.57
CA ALA A 33 4.25 18.89 1.07
C ALA A 33 4.12 17.67 2.01
N ARG A 34 3.12 17.68 2.90
CA ARG A 34 2.83 16.56 3.80
C ARG A 34 2.39 15.31 3.04
N LEU A 35 1.51 15.46 2.05
CA LEU A 35 1.07 14.34 1.21
C LEU A 35 2.21 13.82 0.32
N GLY A 36 3.08 14.69 -0.19
CA GLY A 36 4.27 14.32 -0.96
C GLY A 36 5.25 13.47 -0.15
N ALA A 37 5.51 13.84 1.10
CA ALA A 37 6.31 13.00 2.00
C ALA A 37 5.68 11.60 2.22
N ARG A 38 4.36 11.55 2.42
CA ARG A 38 3.61 10.29 2.53
C ARG A 38 3.69 9.47 1.24
N LEU A 39 3.62 10.11 0.08
CA LEU A 39 3.71 9.49 -1.24
C LEU A 39 5.06 8.81 -1.46
N ILE A 40 6.15 9.50 -1.14
CA ILE A 40 7.52 8.95 -1.27
C ILE A 40 7.65 7.66 -0.44
N MET A 41 7.22 7.69 0.83
CA MET A 41 7.26 6.52 1.71
C MET A 41 6.36 5.39 1.21
N GLN A 42 5.18 5.72 0.70
CA GLN A 42 4.27 4.72 0.13
C GLN A 42 4.85 4.06 -1.12
N HIS A 43 5.51 4.84 -1.98
CA HIS A 43 6.14 4.33 -3.18
C HIS A 43 7.29 3.36 -2.86
N ALA A 44 8.16 3.73 -1.92
CA ALA A 44 9.23 2.87 -1.44
C ALA A 44 8.68 1.53 -0.90
N ARG A 45 7.65 1.60 -0.05
CA ARG A 45 6.99 0.40 0.50
C ARG A 45 6.34 -0.47 -0.57
N GLU A 46 5.72 0.12 -1.58
CA GLU A 46 5.09 -0.64 -2.66
C GLU A 46 6.12 -1.37 -3.52
N ALA A 47 7.27 -0.74 -3.80
CA ALA A 47 8.39 -1.37 -4.46
C ALA A 47 8.96 -2.54 -3.65
N GLU A 48 9.12 -2.39 -2.34
CA GLU A 48 9.55 -3.48 -1.43
C GLU A 48 8.57 -4.65 -1.43
N VAL A 49 7.26 -4.39 -1.35
CA VAL A 49 6.23 -5.44 -1.38
C VAL A 49 6.20 -6.15 -2.72
N GLU A 50 6.37 -5.42 -3.82
CA GLU A 50 6.49 -6.01 -5.15
C GLU A 50 7.71 -6.92 -5.27
N ALA A 51 8.88 -6.45 -4.83
CA ALA A 51 10.10 -7.24 -4.80
C ALA A 51 9.94 -8.49 -3.93
N PHE A 52 9.37 -8.35 -2.72
CA PHE A 52 9.15 -9.45 -1.78
C PHE A 52 8.18 -10.52 -2.32
N LEU A 53 7.06 -10.10 -2.90
CA LEU A 53 6.07 -11.01 -3.48
C LEU A 53 6.50 -11.52 -4.86
N GLY A 54 7.48 -10.87 -5.47
CA GLY A 54 7.95 -11.15 -6.83
C GLY A 54 6.91 -10.82 -7.90
N ARG A 55 5.88 -10.01 -7.63
CA ARG A 55 4.83 -9.68 -8.63
C ARG A 55 4.16 -8.35 -8.37
N ALA A 56 3.79 -7.67 -9.45
CA ALA A 56 3.08 -6.40 -9.44
C ALA A 56 1.73 -6.47 -8.69
N ARG A 57 1.18 -5.29 -8.35
CA ARG A 57 -0.16 -5.18 -7.78
C ARG A 57 -1.20 -5.76 -8.77
N TYR A 58 -2.18 -6.50 -8.26
CA TYR A 58 -3.24 -7.18 -9.01
C TYR A 58 -2.82 -8.27 -10.00
N ARG A 59 -1.53 -8.41 -10.34
CA ARG A 59 -1.03 -9.55 -11.12
C ARG A 59 -1.29 -10.86 -10.39
N ARG A 60 -1.95 -11.82 -11.05
CA ARG A 60 -2.31 -13.09 -10.44
C ARG A 60 -1.06 -13.96 -10.27
N ARG A 61 -0.99 -14.72 -9.19
CA ARG A 61 0.13 -15.66 -8.95
C ARG A 61 0.19 -16.77 -10.01
N ALA A 62 -0.94 -17.15 -10.60
CA ALA A 62 -0.99 -18.11 -11.69
C ALA A 62 -0.21 -17.64 -12.94
N GLU A 63 -0.09 -16.32 -13.15
CA GLU A 63 0.64 -15.71 -14.28
C GLU A 63 2.14 -15.54 -14.01
N LYS A 64 2.60 -15.90 -12.81
CA LYS A 64 4.00 -15.77 -12.39
C LYS A 64 4.36 -16.89 -11.38
N PRO A 65 4.60 -18.13 -11.84
CA PRO A 65 4.80 -19.29 -10.99
C PRO A 65 5.94 -19.16 -9.98
N GLU A 66 6.98 -18.40 -10.34
CA GLU A 66 8.15 -18.07 -9.51
C GLU A 66 7.84 -17.05 -8.39
N ALA A 67 6.67 -16.40 -8.43
CA ALA A 67 6.25 -15.46 -7.40
C ALA A 67 5.98 -16.17 -6.06
N ARG A 68 6.32 -15.49 -4.97
CA ARG A 68 6.18 -16.03 -3.61
C ARG A 68 4.72 -16.30 -3.27
N VAL A 69 4.48 -17.37 -2.51
CA VAL A 69 3.18 -17.64 -1.88
C VAL A 69 2.87 -16.52 -0.88
N GLY A 70 1.63 -16.02 -0.90
CA GLY A 70 1.16 -14.93 -0.03
C GLY A 70 0.33 -13.92 -0.80
N SER A 71 -0.36 -13.02 -0.08
CA SER A 71 -1.23 -11.98 -0.65
C SER A 71 -0.94 -10.63 0.02
N ARG A 72 -1.18 -9.54 -0.71
CA ARG A 72 -1.19 -8.19 -0.11
C ARG A 72 -2.40 -8.12 0.83
N ASN A 73 -2.15 -8.02 2.13
CA ASN A 73 -3.19 -7.68 3.10
C ASN A 73 -3.31 -6.16 3.15
N GLU A 74 -4.53 -5.66 3.28
CA GLU A 74 -4.91 -4.26 3.05
C GLU A 74 -4.07 -3.22 3.81
N PHE A 75 -4.26 -1.95 3.44
CA PHE A 75 -3.59 -0.83 4.12
C PHE A 75 -4.01 -0.74 5.59
N CYS A 76 -3.03 -0.71 6.48
CA CYS A 76 -3.22 -0.42 7.89
C CYS A 76 -2.71 0.99 8.19
N PRO A 77 -3.57 1.93 8.64
CA PRO A 77 -3.12 3.27 9.00
C PRO A 77 -2.21 3.20 10.23
N LEU A 78 -1.22 4.09 10.30
CA LEU A 78 -0.27 4.16 11.42
C LEU A 78 -0.99 4.33 12.78
N SER A 79 -2.14 5.00 12.80
CA SER A 79 -3.00 5.13 13.99
C SER A 79 -3.48 3.78 14.57
N ARG A 80 -3.50 2.72 13.76
CA ARG A 80 -3.94 1.38 14.16
C ARG A 80 -2.79 0.50 14.67
N LEU A 81 -1.53 0.82 14.34
CA LEU A 81 -0.34 0.02 14.70
C LEU A 81 -0.05 -0.03 16.21
N GLY A 82 -0.62 0.86 17.03
CA GLY A 82 -0.54 0.80 18.49
C GLY A 82 -1.62 -0.04 19.19
N ARG A 83 -2.64 -0.54 18.45
CA ARG A 83 -3.81 -1.23 19.04
C ARG A 83 -3.90 -2.71 18.71
N THR A 84 -3.15 -3.19 17.74
CA THR A 84 -3.20 -4.58 17.29
C THR A 84 -2.13 -5.43 17.96
N ARG A 85 -2.53 -6.30 18.89
CA ARG A 85 -1.76 -7.50 19.25
C ARG A 85 -1.46 -8.26 17.96
N PHE A 86 -0.19 -8.48 17.68
CA PHE A 86 0.31 -9.30 16.57
C PHE A 86 -0.29 -10.71 16.70
N ARG A 87 -1.41 -11.00 16.03
CA ARG A 87 -1.93 -12.37 15.95
C ARG A 87 -0.99 -13.14 15.03
N HIS A 88 -0.16 -14.01 15.60
CA HIS A 88 0.64 -14.99 14.86
C HIS A 88 -0.26 -15.76 13.89
N SER A 89 -0.22 -15.39 12.62
CA SER A 89 -0.76 -16.20 11.55
C SER A 89 0.26 -17.29 11.30
N ARG A 90 -0.04 -18.49 11.80
CA ARG A 90 0.73 -19.72 11.60
C ARG A 90 0.87 -19.94 10.09
N VAL A 91 2.05 -19.64 9.54
CA VAL A 91 2.41 -20.02 8.17
C VAL A 91 2.50 -21.54 8.18
N HIS A 92 1.51 -22.22 7.58
CA HIS A 92 1.63 -23.64 7.29
C HIS A 92 2.83 -23.83 6.38
N ARG A 93 3.93 -24.35 6.94
CA ARG A 93 4.98 -24.97 6.13
C ARG A 93 4.34 -26.17 5.46
N HIS A 94 4.46 -26.19 4.13
CA HIS A 94 4.22 -27.39 3.35
C HIS A 94 5.34 -28.37 3.71
N ASP A 95 5.02 -29.47 4.39
CA ASP A 95 5.92 -30.63 4.48
C ASP A 95 5.88 -31.35 3.12
N PRO A 96 7.01 -31.60 2.46
CA PRO A 96 7.10 -32.61 1.43
C PRO A 96 7.74 -33.88 2.03
N GLY A 97 6.93 -34.93 2.19
CA GLY A 97 7.41 -36.32 2.24
C GLY A 97 7.37 -37.01 3.61
N LEU A 98 6.48 -38.00 3.73
CA LEU A 98 6.79 -39.43 3.57
C LEU A 98 5.51 -40.20 3.22
#